data_AF-A0A2E1M7L4-F1
#
_entry.id   AF-A0A2E1M7L4-F1
#
_cell.length_a   1.000
_cell.length_b   1.000
_cell.length_c   1.000
_cell.angle_alpha   90.00
_cell.angle_beta   90.00
_cell.angle_gamma   90.00
#
_symmetry.space_group_name_H-M   'P 1'
#
loop_
_entity.id
_entity.type
_entity.pdbx_description
1 polymer ?
#
loop_
_entity_poly.entity_id
_entity_poly.type
_entity_poly.pdbx_seq_one_letter_code
_entity_poly.pdbx_strand_id
1 'polypeptide(L)'
;MDIAVRLERDLVRNTRIDLRAGSGAFDLPPGAAFASRFLGSLQSHHAVDLLRGARGGSTQPIQPGTIPLGALVHLRTSGTTGEPKVRTLRWGALLEMASLVNQAVEYGPDDSWGWCLPCDHIGGVSVLVRALVSGGVADPGPPADLVTRCTHISLVPTQLRDLLDAGVKPSGMLRCALVGGASTPLSWVSEALDMGWPLYATWGATETAAAATIGKRTGNESEGYSGHPLPGVELLFQDQEIVACGPFAPDPVRTGDCGHLAEDGSLIVQGRKDQGFTCGGHNIRPSALEASLLELPGVRQAIVLAAEHPRWQHVPIAFLDVVPAPETLDLFASKREPWSVPHAVYQLPLSSDAKMSQAMLRDAARTSAPLWQRDESHR
;
A
#
# COMPACT_ATOMS: atom_id res chain seq x y z
N MET A 1 9.67 19.30 -31.29
CA MET A 1 10.69 20.08 -30.56
C MET A 1 10.73 19.50 -29.16
N ASP A 2 11.89 18.98 -28.75
CA ASP A 2 11.98 17.95 -27.71
C ASP A 2 11.88 18.52 -26.29
N ILE A 3 11.28 17.74 -25.37
CA ILE A 3 11.24 18.03 -23.94
C ILE A 3 12.67 18.09 -23.34
N ALA A 4 13.61 17.36 -23.94
CA ALA A 4 15.05 17.40 -23.63
C ALA A 4 15.64 18.81 -23.75
N VAL A 5 15.27 19.58 -24.79
CA VAL A 5 15.84 20.92 -25.06
C VAL A 5 15.30 21.98 -24.08
N ARG A 6 14.14 21.71 -23.44
CA ARG A 6 13.62 22.58 -22.37
C ARG A 6 14.29 22.27 -21.02
N LEU A 7 14.77 21.05 -20.81
CA LEU A 7 15.49 20.62 -19.60
C LEU A 7 16.92 21.18 -19.52
N GLU A 8 17.60 21.41 -20.64
CA GLU A 8 18.96 21.98 -20.66
C GLU A 8 19.06 23.43 -20.17
N ARG A 9 17.95 24.18 -20.14
CA ARG A 9 17.98 25.64 -19.93
C ARG A 9 17.74 26.09 -18.47
N ASP A 10 17.31 25.18 -17.59
CA ASP A 10 17.02 25.46 -16.18
C ASP A 10 18.22 25.15 -15.23
N LEU A 11 19.42 24.96 -15.79
CA LEU A 11 20.64 24.58 -15.08
C LEU A 11 21.28 25.71 -14.23
N VAL A 12 20.65 26.14 -13.12
CA VAL A 12 21.33 26.69 -11.92
C VAL A 12 20.50 26.43 -10.64
N ARG A 13 21.07 25.70 -9.67
CA ARG A 13 20.56 25.35 -8.31
C ARG A 13 19.46 24.26 -8.24
N ASN A 14 19.58 23.42 -7.20
CA ASN A 14 18.70 22.31 -6.75
C ASN A 14 18.81 20.97 -7.51
N THR A 15 19.40 19.97 -6.84
CA THR A 15 19.45 18.57 -7.27
C THR A 15 18.04 17.94 -7.28
N ARG A 16 17.66 17.33 -8.41
CA ARG A 16 16.43 16.52 -8.57
C ARG A 16 16.80 15.05 -8.79
N ILE A 17 15.99 14.15 -8.24
CA ILE A 17 16.20 12.71 -8.27
C ILE A 17 14.96 12.05 -8.84
N ASP A 18 15.05 11.73 -10.13
CA ASP A 18 14.00 11.05 -10.89
C ASP A 18 14.10 9.53 -10.67
N LEU A 19 13.13 8.96 -9.95
CA LEU A 19 13.03 7.51 -9.81
C LEU A 19 12.28 6.95 -11.02
N ARG A 20 13.05 6.61 -12.06
CA ARG A 20 12.55 5.96 -13.28
C ARG A 20 12.95 4.50 -13.28
N ALA A 21 12.00 3.59 -13.03
CA ALA A 21 12.11 2.22 -13.53
C ALA A 21 12.27 2.27 -15.06
N GLY A 22 13.09 1.37 -15.61
CA GLY A 22 13.42 1.36 -17.04
C GLY A 22 12.22 0.96 -17.91
N SER A 23 12.30 1.23 -19.22
CA SER A 23 11.24 0.93 -20.20
C SER A 23 11.20 -0.57 -20.61
N GLY A 24 11.40 -1.48 -19.65
CA GLY A 24 11.30 -2.93 -19.83
C GLY A 24 10.14 -3.50 -19.01
N ALA A 25 9.92 -4.82 -19.11
CA ALA A 25 8.97 -5.50 -18.23
C ALA A 25 9.38 -5.30 -16.76
N PHE A 26 8.39 -5.07 -15.88
CA PHE A 26 8.61 -4.79 -14.46
C PHE A 26 9.03 -6.08 -13.73
N ASP A 27 10.33 -6.26 -13.49
CA ASP A 27 10.82 -7.35 -12.62
C ASP A 27 10.33 -7.12 -11.18
N LEU A 28 9.61 -8.10 -10.63
CA LEU A 28 9.03 -8.07 -9.28
C LEU A 28 9.62 -9.18 -8.37
N PRO A 29 10.20 -8.83 -7.20
CA PRO A 29 10.72 -7.52 -6.85
C PRO A 29 11.93 -7.16 -7.73
N PRO A 30 12.19 -5.87 -7.99
CA PRO A 30 13.33 -5.49 -8.82
C PRO A 30 14.62 -5.82 -8.06
N GLY A 31 15.40 -6.77 -8.55
CA GLY A 31 16.53 -7.34 -7.81
C GLY A 31 17.68 -6.37 -7.51
N ALA A 32 18.77 -6.89 -6.93
CA ALA A 32 19.92 -6.11 -6.44
C ALA A 32 20.48 -5.05 -7.41
N ALA A 33 20.29 -5.19 -8.73
CA ALA A 33 20.63 -4.18 -9.72
C ALA A 33 19.82 -2.87 -9.58
N PHE A 34 18.54 -2.92 -9.19
CA PHE A 34 17.78 -1.71 -8.88
C PHE A 34 18.27 -1.07 -7.59
N ALA A 35 18.41 -1.83 -6.50
CA ALA A 35 18.94 -1.30 -5.24
C ALA A 35 20.33 -0.67 -5.44
N SER A 36 21.23 -1.32 -6.19
CA SER A 36 22.54 -0.78 -6.54
C SER A 36 22.47 0.50 -7.37
N ARG A 37 21.49 0.67 -8.28
CA ARG A 37 21.29 1.90 -9.05
C ARG A 37 20.60 3.01 -8.25
N PHE A 38 19.69 2.65 -7.36
CA PHE A 38 18.93 3.55 -6.49
C PHE A 38 19.79 4.08 -5.35
N LEU A 39 20.42 3.19 -4.58
CA LEU A 39 21.45 3.54 -3.60
C LEU A 39 22.70 4.10 -4.27
N GLY A 40 22.94 3.78 -5.56
CA GLY A 40 24.00 4.40 -6.38
C GLY A 40 23.67 5.80 -6.89
N SER A 41 22.41 6.24 -6.86
CA SER A 41 21.99 7.61 -7.17
C SER A 41 21.64 8.44 -5.93
N LEU A 42 21.52 7.80 -4.76
CA LEU A 42 21.22 8.41 -3.47
C LEU A 42 22.41 8.33 -2.51
N GLN A 43 22.91 9.47 -2.06
CA GLN A 43 24.26 9.57 -1.52
C GLN A 43 24.38 10.68 -0.46
N SER A 44 24.65 10.37 0.81
CA SER A 44 25.87 10.85 1.50
C SER A 44 26.07 10.14 2.82
N HIS A 45 27.21 9.48 2.89
CA HIS A 45 27.90 9.07 4.11
C HIS A 45 27.24 7.90 4.86
N HIS A 46 28.11 6.97 5.27
CA HIS A 46 27.84 5.65 5.86
C HIS A 46 27.39 4.58 4.83
N ALA A 47 27.95 3.38 5.01
CA ALA A 47 27.87 2.28 4.06
C ALA A 47 26.68 1.37 4.39
N VAL A 48 26.08 0.77 3.36
CA VAL A 48 25.01 -0.24 3.47
C VAL A 48 25.54 -1.54 2.86
N ASP A 49 25.60 -2.61 3.66
CA ASP A 49 26.03 -3.92 3.19
C ASP A 49 24.89 -4.63 2.43
N LEU A 50 25.23 -5.21 1.28
CA LEU A 50 24.34 -6.04 0.46
C LEU A 50 24.92 -7.46 0.36
N LEU A 51 24.21 -8.43 0.95
CA LEU A 51 24.47 -9.87 0.86
C LEU A 51 23.20 -10.54 0.34
N ARG A 52 23.20 -11.46 -0.65
CA ARG A 52 24.29 -12.05 -1.45
C ARG A 52 23.78 -12.44 -2.84
N GLY A 53 24.67 -12.44 -3.84
CA GLY A 53 24.45 -13.15 -5.10
C GLY A 53 24.58 -14.67 -4.93
N ALA A 54 23.80 -15.45 -5.69
CA ALA A 54 23.59 -16.90 -5.54
C ALA A 54 24.81 -17.84 -5.80
N ARG A 55 26.06 -17.34 -5.77
CA ARG A 55 27.29 -18.11 -6.07
C ARG A 55 28.48 -17.80 -5.15
N GLY A 56 28.25 -17.37 -3.92
CA GLY A 56 29.28 -17.35 -2.86
C GLY A 56 30.47 -16.39 -3.08
N GLY A 57 30.36 -15.43 -4.01
CA GLY A 57 31.36 -14.37 -4.18
C GLY A 57 31.26 -13.27 -3.12
N SER A 58 32.40 -12.70 -2.73
CA SER A 58 32.47 -11.50 -1.90
C SER A 58 31.87 -10.30 -2.63
N THR A 59 30.95 -9.57 -1.98
CA THR A 59 30.41 -8.30 -2.47
C THR A 59 31.29 -7.13 -2.00
N GLN A 60 31.60 -6.21 -2.91
CA GLN A 60 32.40 -5.01 -2.63
C GLN A 60 31.46 -3.83 -2.30
N PRO A 61 31.75 -2.99 -1.28
CA PRO A 61 30.94 -1.81 -0.96
C PRO A 61 30.91 -0.77 -2.09
N ILE A 62 29.77 -0.11 -2.25
CA ILE A 62 29.59 1.05 -3.15
C ILE A 62 29.70 2.33 -2.29
N GLN A 63 30.41 3.36 -2.74
CA GLN A 63 30.94 4.47 -1.91
C GLN A 63 30.35 5.86 -2.23
N PRO A 64 29.47 6.42 -1.36
CA PRO A 64 28.65 7.59 -1.68
C PRO A 64 29.28 8.89 -2.26
N GLY A 65 28.53 9.65 -3.09
CA GLY A 65 28.60 11.14 -3.19
C GLY A 65 27.88 11.92 -2.06
N THR A 66 27.34 13.14 -2.31
CA THR A 66 26.57 13.96 -1.31
C THR A 66 25.31 14.66 -1.83
N ILE A 67 24.18 14.55 -1.11
CA ILE A 67 22.85 15.05 -1.51
C ILE A 67 22.25 15.94 -0.38
N PRO A 68 21.89 17.20 -0.67
CA PRO A 68 21.23 18.07 0.30
C PRO A 68 19.87 17.52 0.76
N LEU A 69 19.51 17.71 2.03
CA LEU A 69 18.18 17.35 2.56
C LEU A 69 17.02 18.02 1.81
N GLY A 70 17.27 19.17 1.17
CA GLY A 70 16.31 19.87 0.31
C GLY A 70 16.21 19.34 -1.12
N ALA A 71 16.95 18.29 -1.50
CA ALA A 71 16.81 17.65 -2.80
C ALA A 71 15.41 17.06 -2.98
N LEU A 72 14.94 17.04 -4.23
CA LEU A 72 13.58 16.60 -4.56
C LEU A 72 13.60 15.19 -5.16
N VAL A 73 12.78 14.30 -4.63
CA VAL A 73 12.56 12.92 -5.11
C VAL A 73 11.23 12.85 -5.81
N HIS A 74 11.23 12.40 -7.07
CA HIS A 74 10.03 12.27 -7.88
C HIS A 74 9.57 10.80 -7.96
N LEU A 75 8.35 10.53 -7.49
CA LEU A 75 7.68 9.23 -7.51
C LEU A 75 6.44 9.28 -8.40
N ARG A 76 6.17 8.24 -9.18
CA ARG A 76 4.92 8.12 -9.95
C ARG A 76 3.89 7.38 -9.11
N THR A 77 2.68 7.93 -8.98
CA THR A 77 1.57 7.29 -8.30
C THR A 77 0.46 6.94 -9.28
N SER A 78 -0.18 5.79 -9.05
CA SER A 78 -1.40 5.38 -9.76
C SER A 78 -2.54 6.34 -9.38
N GLY A 79 -2.81 7.34 -10.21
CA GLY A 79 -3.92 8.27 -9.99
C GLY A 79 -5.27 7.57 -10.17
N THR A 80 -6.27 7.94 -9.36
CA THR A 80 -7.69 7.54 -9.55
C THR A 80 -8.24 7.89 -10.94
N THR A 81 -7.59 8.81 -11.65
CA THR A 81 -7.95 9.35 -12.97
C THR A 81 -7.23 8.67 -14.16
N GLY A 82 -6.54 7.54 -13.95
CA GLY A 82 -5.87 6.78 -15.01
C GLY A 82 -4.49 7.30 -15.44
N GLU A 83 -4.29 8.62 -15.50
CA GLU A 83 -2.94 9.18 -15.75
C GLU A 83 -2.02 9.05 -14.51
N PRO A 84 -0.77 8.56 -14.66
CA PRO A 84 0.19 8.48 -13.55
C PRO A 84 0.59 9.87 -13.03
N LYS A 85 0.21 10.17 -11.78
CA LYS A 85 0.49 11.47 -11.14
C LYS A 85 1.92 11.45 -10.59
N VAL A 86 2.76 12.40 -10.98
CA VAL A 86 4.06 12.58 -10.33
C VAL A 86 3.85 13.25 -8.96
N ARG A 87 4.54 12.73 -7.95
CA ARG A 87 4.66 13.29 -6.60
C ARG A 87 6.08 13.68 -6.33
N THR A 88 6.25 14.77 -5.60
CA THR A 88 7.55 15.37 -5.29
C THR A 88 7.71 15.43 -3.79
N LEU A 89 8.67 14.69 -3.26
CA LEU A 89 9.01 14.64 -1.84
C LEU A 89 10.36 15.29 -1.61
N ARG A 90 10.63 15.76 -0.38
CA ARG A 90 11.99 16.16 0.00
C ARG A 90 12.79 14.93 0.42
N TRP A 91 14.07 14.89 0.08
CA TRP A 91 14.94 13.79 0.51
C TRP A 91 15.05 13.72 2.04
N GLY A 92 15.18 14.88 2.72
CA GLY A 92 15.18 14.93 4.18
C GLY A 92 13.90 14.40 4.82
N ALA A 93 12.73 14.63 4.21
CA ALA A 93 11.46 14.09 4.68
C ALA A 93 11.42 12.55 4.62
N LEU A 94 11.96 11.95 3.55
CA LEU A 94 12.07 10.50 3.42
C LEU A 94 12.99 9.89 4.48
N LEU A 95 14.14 10.53 4.75
CA LEU A 95 15.07 10.09 5.80
C LEU A 95 14.47 10.22 7.21
N GLU A 96 13.78 11.32 7.48
CA GLU A 96 13.17 11.61 8.77
C GLU A 96 12.01 10.66 9.08
N MET A 97 11.08 10.46 8.13
CA MET A 97 10.00 9.48 8.28
C MET A 97 10.54 8.05 8.40
N ALA A 98 11.58 7.68 7.64
CA ALA A 98 12.22 6.37 7.79
C ALA A 98 12.83 6.18 9.19
N SER A 99 13.45 7.22 9.77
CA SER A 99 13.97 7.18 11.15
C SER A 99 12.85 6.98 12.18
N LEU A 100 11.72 7.69 12.04
CA LEU A 100 10.56 7.54 12.92
C LEU A 100 9.94 6.15 12.83
N VAL A 101 9.81 5.60 11.62
CA VAL A 101 9.33 4.22 11.41
C VAL A 101 10.29 3.21 12.03
N ASN A 102 11.60 3.37 11.84
CA ASN A 102 12.61 2.48 12.40
C ASN A 102 12.56 2.45 13.94
N GLN A 103 12.37 3.61 14.58
CA GLN A 103 12.19 3.71 16.03
C GLN A 103 10.89 3.02 16.50
N ALA A 104 9.78 3.22 15.79
CA ALA A 104 8.47 2.66 16.15
C ALA A 104 8.36 1.12 16.03
N VAL A 105 9.29 0.48 15.32
CA VAL A 105 9.33 -0.98 15.11
C VAL A 105 10.63 -1.64 15.59
N GLU A 106 11.55 -0.87 16.19
CA GLU A 106 12.86 -1.33 16.70
C GLU A 106 13.80 -1.92 15.63
N TYR A 107 13.85 -1.30 14.44
CA TYR A 107 14.73 -1.69 13.33
C TYR A 107 16.09 -0.97 13.37
N GLY A 108 17.18 -1.71 13.56
CA GLY A 108 18.55 -1.21 13.74
C GLY A 108 19.59 -1.76 12.75
N PRO A 109 20.90 -1.60 13.06
CA PRO A 109 22.01 -2.10 12.23
C PRO A 109 22.07 -3.63 12.13
N ASP A 110 21.69 -4.34 13.20
CA ASP A 110 21.74 -5.81 13.28
C ASP A 110 20.50 -6.50 12.65
N ASP A 111 19.60 -5.71 12.05
CA ASP A 111 18.33 -6.18 11.49
C ASP A 111 18.35 -6.32 9.97
N SER A 112 17.38 -7.11 9.46
CA SER A 112 17.12 -7.22 8.03
C SER A 112 15.63 -7.06 7.72
N TRP A 113 15.34 -6.15 6.78
CA TRP A 113 14.00 -5.87 6.27
C TRP A 113 13.77 -6.55 4.93
N GLY A 114 12.79 -7.46 4.87
CA GLY A 114 12.42 -8.17 3.66
C GLY A 114 11.80 -7.24 2.62
N TRP A 115 12.43 -7.19 1.45
CA TRP A 115 12.08 -6.32 0.33
C TRP A 115 11.38 -7.11 -0.78
N CYS A 116 10.05 -7.18 -0.68
CA CYS A 116 9.16 -7.87 -1.61
C CYS A 116 8.11 -6.94 -2.25
N LEU A 117 8.36 -5.62 -2.23
CA LEU A 117 7.46 -4.59 -2.76
C LEU A 117 8.15 -3.79 -3.88
N PRO A 118 7.45 -3.47 -5.00
CA PRO A 118 8.01 -2.68 -6.08
C PRO A 118 8.40 -1.27 -5.66
N CYS A 119 9.48 -0.76 -6.26
CA CYS A 119 9.99 0.60 -6.03
C CYS A 119 9.35 1.68 -6.92
N ASP A 120 8.39 1.31 -7.78
CA ASP A 120 7.45 2.26 -8.39
C ASP A 120 6.49 2.85 -7.36
N HIS A 121 6.46 2.30 -6.14
CA HIS A 121 5.68 2.80 -5.02
C HIS A 121 6.56 3.12 -3.81
N ILE A 122 6.09 4.08 -3.01
CA ILE A 122 6.75 4.50 -1.77
C ILE A 122 7.00 3.33 -0.80
N GLY A 123 6.16 2.28 -0.84
CA GLY A 123 6.33 1.05 -0.05
C GLY A 123 7.69 0.38 -0.27
N GLY A 124 8.03 0.00 -1.50
CA GLY A 124 9.33 -0.61 -1.80
C GLY A 124 10.50 0.34 -1.58
N VAL A 125 10.36 1.60 -2.00
CA VAL A 125 11.39 2.64 -1.80
C VAL A 125 11.70 2.84 -0.31
N SER A 126 10.69 2.84 0.56
CA SER A 126 10.88 3.03 2.00
C SER A 126 11.67 1.90 2.66
N VAL A 127 11.67 0.67 2.13
CA VAL A 127 12.51 -0.42 2.67
C VAL A 127 13.99 -0.06 2.50
N LEU A 128 14.37 0.40 1.31
CA LEU A 128 15.75 0.81 1.00
C LEU A 128 16.18 2.04 1.80
N VAL A 129 15.29 3.03 1.98
CA VAL A 129 15.60 4.23 2.78
C VAL A 129 15.70 3.89 4.28
N ARG A 130 14.88 2.98 4.80
CA ARG A 130 14.98 2.52 6.20
C ARG A 130 16.29 1.80 6.49
N ALA A 131 16.72 0.91 5.60
CA ALA A 131 18.05 0.28 5.66
C ALA A 131 19.18 1.31 5.64
N LEU A 132 19.13 2.29 4.72
CA LEU A 132 20.11 3.38 4.65
C LEU A 132 20.18 4.21 5.94
N VAL A 133 19.04 4.50 6.58
CA VAL A 133 18.97 5.32 7.81
C VAL A 133 19.42 4.57 9.05
N SER A 134 19.14 3.27 9.18
CA SER A 134 19.56 2.47 10.35
C SER A 134 20.94 1.83 10.22
N GLY A 135 21.46 1.67 9.01
CA GLY A 135 22.60 0.80 8.72
C GLY A 135 22.25 -0.70 8.63
N GLY A 136 20.96 -1.06 8.74
CA GLY A 136 20.48 -2.44 8.59
C GLY A 136 20.36 -2.89 7.13
N VAL A 137 19.95 -4.14 6.91
CA VAL A 137 19.96 -4.79 5.59
C VAL A 137 18.59 -4.78 4.92
N ALA A 138 18.51 -4.37 3.64
CA ALA A 138 17.32 -4.64 2.81
C ALA A 138 17.53 -5.93 1.99
N ASP A 139 16.80 -7.00 2.33
CA ASP A 139 16.98 -8.34 1.73
C ASP A 139 15.89 -8.61 0.68
N PRO A 140 16.22 -8.68 -0.64
CA PRO A 140 15.24 -8.94 -1.69
C PRO A 140 14.81 -10.42 -1.76
N GLY A 141 13.53 -10.67 -1.99
CA GLY A 141 13.05 -12.04 -2.24
C GLY A 141 11.53 -12.19 -2.31
N PRO A 142 11.05 -13.43 -2.54
CA PRO A 142 9.64 -13.74 -2.38
C PRO A 142 9.25 -13.68 -0.89
N PRO A 143 8.04 -13.22 -0.53
CA PRO A 143 7.62 -13.08 0.86
C PRO A 143 7.79 -14.35 1.72
N ALA A 144 7.49 -15.52 1.17
CA ALA A 144 7.55 -16.81 1.89
C ALA A 144 8.97 -17.15 2.39
N ASP A 145 10.01 -16.84 1.61
CA ASP A 145 11.39 -17.06 2.02
C ASP A 145 11.89 -15.95 2.97
N LEU A 146 11.33 -14.74 2.88
CA LEU A 146 11.75 -13.59 3.68
C LEU A 146 11.28 -13.72 5.12
N VAL A 147 10.03 -14.13 5.35
CA VAL A 147 9.46 -14.28 6.72
C VAL A 147 10.15 -15.34 7.57
N THR A 148 10.97 -16.19 6.97
CA THR A 148 11.76 -17.21 7.69
C THR A 148 13.17 -16.75 8.05
N ARG A 149 13.71 -15.70 7.40
CA ARG A 149 15.12 -15.25 7.58
C ARG A 149 15.30 -13.78 7.96
N CYS A 150 14.29 -12.94 7.73
CA CYS A 150 14.33 -11.51 8.03
C CYS A 150 13.75 -11.20 9.40
N THR A 151 14.21 -10.13 10.04
CA THR A 151 13.62 -9.66 11.31
C THR A 151 12.40 -8.76 11.07
N HIS A 152 12.31 -8.13 9.90
CA HIS A 152 11.22 -7.26 9.51
C HIS A 152 10.71 -7.59 8.10
N ILE A 153 9.44 -7.31 7.79
CA ILE A 153 8.90 -7.35 6.43
C ILE A 153 7.81 -6.29 6.24
N SER A 154 7.62 -5.81 5.01
CA SER A 154 6.47 -4.99 4.63
C SER A 154 5.63 -5.71 3.58
N LEU A 155 4.33 -5.85 3.85
CA LEU A 155 3.39 -6.59 3.02
C LEU A 155 2.16 -5.72 2.68
N VAL A 156 1.54 -6.00 1.54
CA VAL A 156 0.13 -5.62 1.30
C VAL A 156 -0.80 -6.71 1.83
N PRO A 157 -2.08 -6.42 2.15
CA PRO A 157 -2.99 -7.40 2.76
C PRO A 157 -3.16 -8.69 1.94
N THR A 158 -3.08 -8.61 0.62
CA THR A 158 -3.19 -9.75 -0.29
C THR A 158 -1.98 -10.69 -0.18
N GLN A 159 -0.76 -10.15 -0.06
CA GLN A 159 0.45 -10.95 0.20
C GLN A 159 0.39 -11.63 1.57
N LEU A 160 -0.24 -11.02 2.59
CA LEU A 160 -0.50 -11.70 3.86
C LEU A 160 -1.47 -12.87 3.64
N ARG A 161 -2.60 -12.67 2.96
CA ARG A 161 -3.58 -13.72 2.66
C ARG A 161 -2.97 -14.90 1.91
N ASP A 162 -2.14 -14.65 0.90
CA ASP A 162 -1.44 -15.69 0.15
C ASP A 162 -0.51 -16.54 1.05
N LEU A 163 0.15 -15.91 2.04
CA LEU A 163 1.04 -16.60 2.99
C LEU A 163 0.26 -17.43 4.02
N LEU A 164 -0.88 -16.92 4.49
CA LEU A 164 -1.80 -17.65 5.38
C LEU A 164 -2.42 -18.87 4.67
N ASP A 165 -2.91 -18.69 3.44
CA ASP A 165 -3.44 -19.78 2.59
C ASP A 165 -2.41 -20.88 2.33
N ALA A 166 -1.15 -20.50 2.13
CA ALA A 166 -0.03 -21.43 1.95
C ALA A 166 0.44 -22.08 3.27
N GLY A 167 -0.16 -21.73 4.42
CA GLY A 167 0.22 -22.23 5.74
C GLY A 167 1.61 -21.77 6.19
N VAL A 168 2.16 -20.71 5.60
CA VAL A 168 3.50 -20.20 5.91
C VAL A 168 3.50 -19.62 7.32
N LYS A 169 4.45 -20.08 8.13
CA LYS A 169 4.70 -19.55 9.47
C LYS A 169 5.98 -18.71 9.48
N PRO A 170 5.98 -17.54 10.15
CA PRO A 170 7.19 -16.75 10.30
C PRO A 170 8.19 -17.47 11.21
N SER A 171 9.47 -17.16 11.08
CA SER A 171 10.46 -17.62 12.05
C SER A 171 10.37 -16.82 13.34
N GLY A 172 10.90 -17.38 14.43
CA GLY A 172 11.07 -16.64 15.70
C GLY A 172 12.06 -15.46 15.63
N MET A 173 12.68 -15.21 14.47
CA MET A 173 13.47 -13.99 14.21
C MET A 173 12.61 -12.83 13.73
N LEU A 174 11.44 -13.08 13.12
CA LEU A 174 10.56 -12.03 12.64
C LEU A 174 9.96 -11.30 13.86
N ARG A 175 10.24 -10.00 13.98
CA ARG A 175 9.77 -9.11 15.05
C ARG A 175 8.68 -8.13 14.58
N CYS A 176 8.57 -7.88 13.28
CA CYS A 176 7.59 -6.98 12.69
C CYS A 176 7.17 -7.41 11.28
N ALA A 177 5.88 -7.66 11.08
CA ALA A 177 5.23 -7.76 9.79
C ALA A 177 4.32 -6.54 9.61
N LEU A 178 4.84 -5.50 8.94
CA LEU A 178 4.16 -4.24 8.72
C LEU A 178 3.22 -4.33 7.51
N VAL A 179 1.91 -4.38 7.76
CA VAL A 179 0.87 -4.55 6.73
C VAL A 179 0.15 -3.23 6.50
N GLY A 180 0.07 -2.80 5.24
CA GLY A 180 -0.56 -1.52 4.88
C GLY A 180 -0.80 -1.32 3.39
N GLY A 181 -1.22 -0.11 3.03
CA GLY A 181 -1.55 0.27 1.65
C GLY A 181 -2.99 -0.06 1.21
N ALA A 182 -3.71 -0.87 1.99
CA ALA A 182 -5.15 -1.13 1.90
C ALA A 182 -5.67 -1.62 3.28
N SER A 183 -7.00 -1.71 3.45
CA SER A 183 -7.59 -2.30 4.66
C SER A 183 -7.27 -3.80 4.75
N THR A 184 -7.11 -4.32 5.96
CA THR A 184 -6.93 -5.76 6.22
C THR A 184 -8.14 -6.25 7.03
N PRO A 185 -8.91 -7.25 6.55
CA PRO A 185 -10.02 -7.84 7.30
C PRO A 185 -9.59 -8.32 8.68
N LEU A 186 -10.42 -8.08 9.71
CA LEU A 186 -10.12 -8.49 11.08
C LEU A 186 -9.97 -10.02 11.22
N SER A 187 -10.73 -10.80 10.43
CA SER A 187 -10.59 -12.26 10.35
C SER A 187 -9.18 -12.71 9.97
N TRP A 188 -8.56 -12.06 8.97
CA TRP A 188 -7.19 -12.36 8.55
C TRP A 188 -6.15 -11.89 9.56
N VAL A 189 -6.42 -10.79 10.28
CA VAL A 189 -5.57 -10.33 11.39
C VAL A 189 -5.57 -11.37 12.52
N SER A 190 -6.74 -11.86 12.93
CA SER A 190 -6.85 -12.90 13.97
C SER A 190 -6.18 -14.21 13.55
N GLU A 191 -6.42 -14.70 12.35
CA GLU A 191 -5.78 -15.92 11.82
C GLU A 191 -4.25 -15.82 11.79
N ALA A 192 -3.70 -14.66 11.37
CA ALA A 192 -2.28 -14.42 11.39
C ALA A 192 -1.72 -14.36 12.84
N LEU A 193 -2.42 -13.73 13.77
CA LEU A 193 -2.01 -13.69 15.18
C LEU A 193 -2.02 -15.11 15.80
N ASP A 194 -3.04 -15.92 15.52
CA ASP A 194 -3.12 -17.34 15.92
C ASP A 194 -1.99 -18.19 15.32
N MET A 195 -1.55 -17.85 14.10
CA MET A 195 -0.36 -18.44 13.46
C MET A 195 0.98 -17.89 13.98
N GLY A 196 0.98 -16.93 14.91
CA GLY A 196 2.16 -16.37 15.55
C GLY A 196 2.80 -15.18 14.82
N TRP A 197 2.08 -14.51 13.92
CA TRP A 197 2.62 -13.37 13.17
C TRP A 197 2.74 -12.10 14.02
N PRO A 198 3.90 -11.41 14.02
CA PRO A 198 4.09 -10.15 14.73
C PRO A 198 3.52 -8.98 13.91
N LEU A 199 2.20 -8.94 13.74
CA LEU A 199 1.54 -7.97 12.88
C LEU A 199 1.61 -6.53 13.41
N TYR A 200 1.87 -5.59 12.50
CA TYR A 200 1.73 -4.14 12.72
C TYR A 200 0.84 -3.55 11.63
N ALA A 201 -0.12 -2.72 12.03
CA ALA A 201 -0.88 -1.86 11.13
C ALA A 201 -0.09 -0.59 10.81
N THR A 202 -0.33 -0.03 9.63
CA THR A 202 0.13 1.32 9.28
C THR A 202 -0.82 2.01 8.31
N TRP A 203 -0.98 3.32 8.49
CA TRP A 203 -1.52 4.20 7.46
C TRP A 203 -0.46 5.21 7.02
N GLY A 204 -0.50 5.54 5.74
CA GLY A 204 0.43 6.42 5.06
C GLY A 204 0.26 6.38 3.55
N ALA A 205 0.74 7.42 2.89
CA ALA A 205 0.64 7.64 1.45
C ALA A 205 2.02 7.98 0.86
N THR A 206 2.05 8.31 -0.43
CA THR A 206 3.27 8.89 -1.02
C THR A 206 3.49 10.29 -0.47
N GLU A 207 2.41 11.06 -0.33
CA GLU A 207 2.38 12.43 0.19
C GLU A 207 2.86 12.56 1.64
N THR A 208 2.76 11.51 2.46
CA THR A 208 3.30 11.45 3.83
C THR A 208 4.69 10.79 3.92
N ALA A 209 5.37 10.62 2.78
CA ALA A 209 6.69 9.99 2.69
C ALA A 209 6.77 8.59 3.36
N ALA A 210 5.77 7.74 3.06
CA ALA A 210 5.50 6.42 3.65
C ALA A 210 4.59 6.51 4.89
N ALA A 211 4.79 5.62 5.87
CA ALA A 211 3.96 5.49 7.06
C ALA A 211 3.95 6.78 7.89
N ALA A 212 2.75 7.25 8.23
CA ALA A 212 2.52 8.38 9.14
C ALA A 212 1.95 7.92 10.50
N THR A 213 1.27 6.76 10.51
CA THR A 213 0.85 6.06 11.73
C THR A 213 1.35 4.62 11.72
N ILE A 214 1.69 4.08 12.90
CA ILE A 214 2.07 2.68 13.12
C ILE A 214 1.47 2.18 14.43
N GLY A 215 1.04 0.92 14.48
CA GLY A 215 0.55 0.30 15.71
C GLY A 215 0.61 -1.22 15.65
N LYS A 216 1.07 -1.85 16.74
CA LYS A 216 1.11 -3.31 16.85
C LYS A 216 -0.33 -3.87 16.93
N ARG A 217 -0.60 -4.94 16.20
CA ARG A 217 -1.88 -5.67 16.29
C ARG A 217 -1.86 -6.65 17.46
N THR A 218 -2.95 -6.68 18.21
CA THR A 218 -3.25 -7.64 19.27
C THR A 218 -4.54 -8.42 18.99
N GLY A 219 -5.32 -8.01 17.99
CA GLY A 219 -6.58 -8.65 17.60
C GLY A 219 -7.82 -8.08 18.30
N ASN A 220 -7.62 -7.14 19.23
CA ASN A 220 -8.70 -6.46 19.95
C ASN A 220 -9.05 -5.08 19.36
N GLU A 221 -8.38 -4.66 18.29
CA GLU A 221 -8.56 -3.34 17.69
C GLU A 221 -9.77 -3.29 16.75
N SER A 222 -10.44 -2.14 16.70
CA SER A 222 -11.54 -1.87 15.77
C SER A 222 -11.15 -2.04 14.29
N GLU A 223 -12.17 -2.30 13.45
CA GLU A 223 -12.02 -2.26 12.00
C GLU A 223 -11.48 -0.88 11.56
N GLY A 224 -10.55 -0.86 10.60
CA GLY A 224 -9.89 0.37 10.16
C GLY A 224 -8.72 0.85 11.04
N TYR A 225 -8.42 0.18 12.16
CA TYR A 225 -7.26 0.51 13.00
C TYR A 225 -5.97 0.57 12.18
N SER A 226 -5.28 1.69 12.30
CA SER A 226 -4.09 2.04 11.54
C SER A 226 -2.91 2.46 12.43
N GLY A 227 -3.02 2.26 13.75
CA GLY A 227 -2.01 2.64 14.72
C GLY A 227 -2.02 4.11 15.12
N HIS A 228 -1.02 4.52 15.89
CA HIS A 228 -0.90 5.88 16.42
C HIS A 228 -0.03 6.76 15.51
N PRO A 229 -0.24 8.09 15.48
CA PRO A 229 0.66 9.03 14.81
C PRO A 229 2.10 8.86 15.28
N LEU A 230 3.05 8.85 14.34
CA LEU A 230 4.47 8.89 14.64
C LEU A 230 4.84 10.24 15.32
N PRO A 231 5.95 10.31 16.08
CA PRO A 231 6.37 11.56 16.73
C PRO A 231 6.47 12.73 15.74
N GLY A 232 5.81 13.84 16.07
CA GLY A 232 5.73 15.02 15.19
C GLY A 232 4.70 14.94 14.06
N VAL A 233 3.92 13.85 13.96
CA VAL A 233 2.75 13.76 13.08
C VAL A 233 1.50 14.17 13.85
N GLU A 234 0.76 15.14 13.32
CA GLU A 234 -0.54 15.57 13.83
C GLU A 234 -1.62 15.27 12.79
N LEU A 235 -2.76 14.73 13.25
CA LEU A 235 -3.91 14.42 12.39
C LEU A 235 -5.08 15.33 12.75
N LEU A 236 -5.47 16.17 11.79
CA LEU A 236 -6.62 17.05 11.86
C LEU A 236 -7.76 16.45 11.03
N PHE A 237 -9.02 16.76 11.38
CA PHE A 237 -10.19 16.21 10.70
C PHE A 237 -11.10 17.33 10.20
N GLN A 238 -11.28 17.42 8.88
CA GLN A 238 -12.09 18.45 8.22
C GLN A 238 -13.14 17.78 7.33
N ASP A 239 -14.43 17.92 7.67
CA ASP A 239 -15.53 17.19 7.00
C ASP A 239 -15.24 15.67 6.88
N GLN A 240 -14.86 15.06 8.00
CA GLN A 240 -14.39 13.67 8.16
C GLN A 240 -13.09 13.30 7.39
N GLU A 241 -12.49 14.21 6.63
CA GLU A 241 -11.24 14.00 5.90
C GLU A 241 -10.02 14.14 6.82
N ILE A 242 -9.08 13.20 6.71
CA ILE A 242 -7.80 13.24 7.40
C ILE A 242 -6.91 14.28 6.72
N VAL A 243 -6.51 15.30 7.46
CA VAL A 243 -5.51 16.29 7.06
C VAL A 243 -4.29 16.08 7.96
N ALA A 244 -3.18 15.65 7.36
CA ALA A 244 -1.99 15.25 8.09
C ALA A 244 -0.92 16.35 8.04
N CYS A 245 -0.40 16.72 9.21
CA CYS A 245 0.75 17.61 9.39
C CYS A 245 1.91 16.79 9.93
N GLY A 246 3.15 17.13 9.57
CA GLY A 246 4.34 16.47 10.12
C GLY A 246 5.59 16.61 9.24
N PRO A 247 6.71 16.00 9.63
CA PRO A 247 8.02 16.25 9.00
C PRO A 247 8.10 15.87 7.50
N PHE A 248 7.14 15.09 7.01
CA PHE A 248 7.00 14.75 5.59
C PHE A 248 6.73 15.97 4.68
N ALA A 249 6.07 17.03 5.16
CA ALA A 249 5.69 18.20 4.37
C ALA A 249 5.67 19.51 5.20
N PRO A 250 6.02 20.67 4.60
CA PRO A 250 5.96 21.96 5.31
C PRO A 250 4.51 22.46 5.50
N ASP A 251 3.58 22.03 4.65
CA ASP A 251 2.18 22.42 4.64
C ASP A 251 1.27 21.22 4.95
N PRO A 252 0.08 21.41 5.54
CA PRO A 252 -0.87 20.34 5.81
C PRO A 252 -1.27 19.55 4.55
N VAL A 253 -1.11 18.23 4.60
CA VAL A 253 -1.45 17.32 3.51
C VAL A 253 -2.91 16.90 3.60
N ARG A 254 -3.72 17.34 2.64
CA ARG A 254 -5.06 16.77 2.40
C ARG A 254 -4.92 15.39 1.76
N THR A 255 -5.27 14.36 2.52
CA THR A 255 -5.05 12.96 2.11
C THR A 255 -6.10 12.49 1.11
N GLY A 256 -7.34 12.97 1.24
CA GLY A 256 -8.52 12.40 0.58
C GLY A 256 -9.04 11.12 1.24
N ASP A 257 -8.47 10.70 2.36
CA ASP A 257 -8.92 9.59 3.19
C ASP A 257 -9.85 10.12 4.30
N CYS A 258 -10.82 9.33 4.72
CA CYS A 258 -11.70 9.66 5.84
C CYS A 258 -11.40 8.80 7.06
N GLY A 259 -11.55 9.37 8.25
CA GLY A 259 -11.29 8.65 9.51
C GLY A 259 -11.60 9.49 10.75
N HIS A 260 -11.20 8.95 11.91
CA HIS A 260 -11.22 9.63 13.21
C HIS A 260 -10.14 9.03 14.12
N LEU A 261 -9.80 9.72 15.22
CA LEU A 261 -9.04 9.12 16.31
C LEU A 261 -9.99 8.40 17.28
N ALA A 262 -9.59 7.22 17.74
CA ALA A 262 -10.23 6.53 18.87
C ALA A 262 -9.80 7.17 20.21
N GLU A 263 -10.42 6.73 21.32
CA GLU A 263 -10.16 7.28 22.66
C GLU A 263 -8.70 7.10 23.13
N ASP A 264 -8.00 6.09 22.63
CA ASP A 264 -6.58 5.82 22.87
C ASP A 264 -5.63 6.63 21.97
N GLY A 265 -6.17 7.49 21.11
CA GLY A 265 -5.40 8.27 20.13
C GLY A 265 -4.90 7.47 18.93
N SER A 266 -5.38 6.24 18.71
CA SER A 266 -5.12 5.50 17.46
C SER A 266 -6.00 6.00 16.31
N LEU A 267 -5.49 5.94 15.08
CA LEU A 267 -6.23 6.30 13.88
C LEU A 267 -7.11 5.14 13.40
N ILE A 268 -8.40 5.44 13.20
CA ILE A 268 -9.36 4.56 12.53
C ILE A 268 -9.64 5.14 11.13
N VAL A 269 -9.15 4.46 10.09
CA VAL A 269 -9.38 4.82 8.68
C VAL A 269 -10.64 4.14 8.17
N GLN A 270 -11.53 4.92 7.57
CA GLN A 270 -12.86 4.47 7.11
C GLN A 270 -12.98 4.36 5.57
N GLY A 271 -11.91 4.71 4.83
CA GLY A 271 -11.86 4.64 3.37
C GLY A 271 -11.59 6.00 2.72
N ARG A 272 -11.96 6.14 1.45
CA ARG A 272 -11.66 7.30 0.60
C ARG A 272 -12.85 8.24 0.41
N LYS A 273 -12.63 9.55 0.59
CA LYS A 273 -13.63 10.61 0.37
C LYS A 273 -14.07 10.70 -1.09
N ASP A 274 -13.15 10.46 -2.02
CA ASP A 274 -13.37 10.52 -3.48
C ASP A 274 -13.89 9.20 -4.10
N GLN A 275 -14.11 8.16 -3.29
CA GLN A 275 -14.65 6.87 -3.76
C GLN A 275 -16.07 6.59 -3.25
N GLY A 276 -16.57 7.35 -2.28
CA GLY A 276 -17.97 7.25 -1.83
C GLY A 276 -18.95 7.66 -2.92
N PHE A 277 -20.10 6.98 -3.01
CA PHE A 277 -21.15 7.30 -3.98
C PHE A 277 -22.54 6.98 -3.42
N THR A 278 -23.57 7.68 -3.90
CA THR A 278 -24.94 7.47 -3.43
C THR A 278 -25.66 6.42 -4.28
N CYS A 279 -26.19 5.38 -3.64
CA CYS A 279 -27.10 4.40 -4.24
C CYS A 279 -28.47 4.50 -3.56
N GLY A 280 -29.51 4.93 -4.29
CA GLY A 280 -30.88 4.97 -3.77
C GLY A 280 -31.04 5.80 -2.48
N GLY A 281 -30.35 6.95 -2.40
CA GLY A 281 -30.35 7.84 -1.23
C GLY A 281 -29.38 7.45 -0.11
N HIS A 282 -28.73 6.28 -0.19
CA HIS A 282 -27.78 5.79 0.82
C HIS A 282 -26.34 6.03 0.36
N ASN A 283 -25.48 6.54 1.24
CA ASN A 283 -24.09 6.82 0.91
C ASN A 283 -23.24 5.54 1.07
N ILE A 284 -22.75 5.00 -0.04
CA ILE A 284 -22.00 3.76 -0.12
C ILE A 284 -20.51 4.06 -0.03
N ARG A 285 -19.82 3.37 0.89
CA ARG A 285 -18.35 3.37 0.99
C ARG A 285 -17.84 2.06 0.37
N PRO A 286 -17.15 2.08 -0.79
CA PRO A 286 -16.59 0.88 -1.42
C PRO A 286 -15.81 0.00 -0.45
N SER A 287 -14.92 0.61 0.34
CA SER A 287 -14.06 -0.07 1.33
C SER A 287 -14.81 -0.96 2.33
N ALA A 288 -16.00 -0.55 2.79
CA ALA A 288 -16.80 -1.35 3.72
C ALA A 288 -17.46 -2.56 3.04
N LEU A 289 -17.85 -2.41 1.77
CA LEU A 289 -18.38 -3.50 0.98
C LEU A 289 -17.27 -4.45 0.49
N GLU A 290 -16.11 -3.92 0.13
CA GLU A 290 -14.89 -4.68 -0.15
C GLU A 290 -14.50 -5.55 1.04
N ALA A 291 -14.43 -4.97 2.25
CA ALA A 291 -14.16 -5.73 3.48
C ALA A 291 -15.17 -6.87 3.71
N SER A 292 -16.47 -6.60 3.54
CA SER A 292 -17.53 -7.63 3.61
C SER A 292 -17.38 -8.73 2.55
N LEU A 293 -16.91 -8.39 1.34
CA LEU A 293 -16.72 -9.35 0.24
C LEU A 293 -15.46 -10.22 0.45
N LEU A 294 -14.43 -9.71 1.12
CA LEU A 294 -13.23 -10.46 1.52
C LEU A 294 -13.50 -11.52 2.62
N GLU A 295 -14.68 -11.51 3.23
CA GLU A 295 -15.15 -12.57 4.14
C GLU A 295 -15.75 -13.78 3.39
N LEU A 296 -15.97 -13.68 2.07
CA LEU A 296 -16.54 -14.77 1.28
C LEU A 296 -15.51 -15.88 1.00
N PRO A 297 -15.92 -17.16 0.97
CA PRO A 297 -15.02 -18.28 0.74
C PRO A 297 -14.22 -18.13 -0.57
N GLY A 298 -12.88 -18.11 -0.44
CA GLY A 298 -11.94 -18.06 -1.55
C GLY A 298 -11.62 -16.66 -2.09
N VAL A 299 -12.32 -15.60 -1.68
CA VAL A 299 -12.07 -14.23 -2.13
C VAL A 299 -10.84 -13.64 -1.42
N ARG A 300 -9.81 -13.24 -2.17
CA ARG A 300 -8.60 -12.57 -1.62
C ARG A 300 -8.46 -11.12 -2.07
N GLN A 301 -9.16 -10.72 -3.13
CA GLN A 301 -9.22 -9.33 -3.59
C GLN A 301 -10.66 -8.98 -3.95
N ALA A 302 -11.15 -7.87 -3.42
CA ALA A 302 -12.41 -7.26 -3.81
C ALA A 302 -12.17 -5.79 -4.15
N ILE A 303 -12.70 -5.34 -5.29
CA ILE A 303 -12.73 -3.92 -5.67
C ILE A 303 -14.16 -3.54 -6.01
N VAL A 304 -14.70 -2.53 -5.32
CA VAL A 304 -16.07 -2.05 -5.52
C VAL A 304 -16.06 -0.70 -6.24
N LEU A 305 -16.88 -0.56 -7.28
CA LEU A 305 -17.00 0.65 -8.07
C LEU A 305 -18.47 1.06 -8.20
N ALA A 306 -18.70 2.36 -8.36
CA ALA A 306 -19.99 2.89 -8.78
C ALA A 306 -20.23 2.64 -10.27
N ALA A 307 -21.24 1.86 -10.65
CA ALA A 307 -21.77 1.80 -12.01
C ALA A 307 -23.00 2.70 -12.13
N GLU A 308 -23.24 3.28 -13.31
CA GLU A 308 -24.47 4.06 -13.58
C GLU A 308 -25.71 3.15 -13.56
N HIS A 309 -26.82 3.63 -12.99
CA HIS A 309 -28.06 2.87 -12.89
C HIS A 309 -29.30 3.74 -13.16
N PRO A 310 -30.22 3.36 -14.08
CA PRO A 310 -31.38 4.19 -14.46
C PRO A 310 -32.25 4.66 -13.29
N ARG A 311 -32.45 3.80 -12.28
CA ARG A 311 -33.34 4.08 -11.13
C ARG A 311 -32.65 4.74 -9.94
N TRP A 312 -31.37 4.44 -9.72
CA TRP A 312 -30.65 4.79 -8.49
C TRP A 312 -29.49 5.76 -8.71
N GLN A 313 -29.30 6.22 -9.94
CA GLN A 313 -28.15 6.99 -10.45
C GLN A 313 -26.85 6.18 -10.43
N HIS A 314 -26.50 5.60 -9.28
CA HIS A 314 -25.39 4.67 -9.14
C HIS A 314 -25.77 3.41 -8.37
N VAL A 315 -25.06 2.32 -8.64
CA VAL A 315 -25.07 1.06 -7.87
C VAL A 315 -23.64 0.56 -7.64
N PRO A 316 -23.37 -0.18 -6.54
CA PRO A 316 -22.15 -0.94 -6.40
C PRO A 316 -22.08 -2.05 -7.46
N ILE A 317 -20.95 -2.16 -8.14
CA ILE A 317 -20.48 -3.39 -8.79
C ILE A 317 -19.18 -3.82 -8.16
N ALA A 318 -18.91 -5.13 -8.12
CA ALA A 318 -17.70 -5.69 -7.52
C ALA A 318 -16.87 -6.49 -8.53
N PHE A 319 -15.56 -6.43 -8.39
CA PHE A 319 -14.60 -7.30 -9.07
C PHE A 319 -13.90 -8.16 -8.03
N LEU A 320 -13.94 -9.49 -8.18
CA LEU A 320 -13.34 -10.45 -7.25
C LEU A 320 -12.27 -11.30 -7.96
N ASP A 321 -11.15 -11.57 -7.30
CA ASP A 321 -10.09 -12.44 -7.82
C ASP A 321 -10.54 -13.90 -7.97
N VAL A 322 -11.39 -14.36 -7.06
CA VAL A 322 -12.17 -15.59 -7.17
C VAL A 322 -13.62 -15.20 -6.99
N VAL A 323 -14.47 -15.44 -7.99
CA VAL A 323 -15.92 -15.24 -7.86
C VAL A 323 -16.54 -16.49 -7.21
N PRO A 324 -17.18 -16.38 -6.03
CA PRO A 324 -17.87 -17.51 -5.40
C PRO A 324 -19.05 -18.01 -6.25
N ALA A 325 -19.52 -19.22 -5.96
CA ALA A 325 -20.71 -19.78 -6.62
C ALA A 325 -21.94 -18.86 -6.43
N PRO A 326 -22.84 -18.73 -7.43
CA PRO A 326 -23.99 -17.82 -7.38
C PRO A 326 -24.80 -17.91 -6.09
N GLU A 327 -25.03 -19.12 -5.58
CA GLU A 327 -25.81 -19.39 -4.37
C GLU A 327 -25.16 -18.76 -3.11
N THR A 328 -23.83 -18.62 -3.10
CA THR A 328 -23.08 -17.95 -2.03
C THR A 328 -23.26 -16.44 -2.09
N LEU A 329 -23.31 -15.87 -3.31
CA LEU A 329 -23.56 -14.44 -3.54
C LEU A 329 -25.03 -14.08 -3.27
N ASP A 330 -25.98 -14.96 -3.60
CA ASP A 330 -27.39 -14.84 -3.25
C ASP A 330 -27.59 -14.89 -1.72
N LEU A 331 -26.90 -15.80 -1.03
CA LEU A 331 -26.92 -15.86 0.44
C LEU A 331 -26.28 -14.61 1.08
N PHE A 332 -25.21 -14.08 0.47
CA PHE A 332 -24.59 -12.82 0.89
C PHE A 332 -25.54 -11.62 0.71
N ALA A 333 -26.28 -11.59 -0.41
CA ALA A 333 -27.22 -10.53 -0.75
C ALA A 333 -28.49 -10.56 0.11
N SER A 334 -29.07 -11.76 0.33
CA SER A 334 -30.33 -11.93 1.07
C SER A 334 -30.27 -11.52 2.55
N LYS A 335 -29.06 -11.46 3.14
CA LYS A 335 -28.83 -11.05 4.53
C LYS A 335 -28.66 -9.54 4.73
N ARG A 336 -28.78 -8.74 3.67
CA ARG A 336 -28.40 -7.32 3.64
C ARG A 336 -29.43 -6.49 2.86
N GLU A 337 -29.43 -5.18 3.07
CA GLU A 337 -30.27 -4.30 2.26
C GLU A 337 -29.73 -4.21 0.81
N PRO A 338 -30.58 -4.20 -0.23
CA PRO A 338 -30.11 -4.15 -1.63
C PRO A 338 -29.28 -2.92 -2.03
N TRP A 339 -29.34 -1.81 -1.30
CA TRP A 339 -28.43 -0.69 -1.55
C TRP A 339 -27.00 -0.96 -1.04
N SER A 340 -26.82 -1.94 -0.13
CA SER A 340 -25.57 -2.27 0.56
C SER A 340 -24.80 -3.46 -0.02
N VAL A 341 -25.27 -4.06 -1.12
CA VAL A 341 -24.65 -5.23 -1.77
C VAL A 341 -24.46 -5.00 -3.26
N PRO A 342 -23.48 -5.66 -3.93
CA PRO A 342 -23.27 -5.47 -5.36
C PRO A 342 -24.57 -5.75 -6.14
N HIS A 343 -24.83 -4.92 -7.15
CA HIS A 343 -25.83 -5.18 -8.15
C HIS A 343 -25.30 -6.20 -9.19
N ALA A 344 -23.98 -6.18 -9.46
CA ALA A 344 -23.31 -7.17 -10.29
C ALA A 344 -21.89 -7.48 -9.78
N VAL A 345 -21.43 -8.70 -10.03
CA VAL A 345 -20.09 -9.22 -9.69
C VAL A 345 -19.40 -9.71 -10.96
N TYR A 346 -18.16 -9.27 -11.14
CA TYR A 346 -17.30 -9.60 -12.28
C TYR A 346 -16.03 -10.30 -11.79
N GLN A 347 -15.41 -11.08 -12.68
CA GLN A 347 -14.07 -11.59 -12.48
C GLN A 347 -13.07 -10.43 -12.52
N LEU A 348 -12.22 -10.30 -11.51
CA LEU A 348 -11.09 -9.37 -11.52
C LEU A 348 -10.09 -9.82 -12.60
N PRO A 349 -9.71 -8.94 -13.56
CA PRO A 349 -8.73 -9.30 -14.59
C PRO A 349 -7.38 -9.70 -14.00
N LEU A 350 -6.78 -10.77 -14.51
CA LEU A 350 -5.41 -11.15 -14.17
C LEU A 350 -4.44 -10.08 -14.70
N SER A 351 -3.70 -9.43 -13.80
CA SER A 351 -2.70 -8.42 -14.13
C SER A 351 -1.39 -8.71 -13.40
N SER A 352 -0.26 -8.46 -14.05
CA SER A 352 1.07 -8.45 -13.42
C SER A 352 1.33 -7.19 -12.60
N ASP A 353 0.54 -6.13 -12.79
CA ASP A 353 0.67 -4.88 -12.04
C ASP A 353 -0.05 -4.98 -10.68
N ALA A 354 0.70 -4.75 -9.60
CA ALA A 354 0.21 -4.83 -8.22
C ALA A 354 -0.88 -3.79 -7.85
N LYS A 355 -1.33 -2.95 -8.78
CA LYS A 355 -2.36 -1.93 -8.56
C LYS A 355 -3.12 -1.57 -9.84
N MET A 356 -4.12 -2.39 -10.19
CA MET A 356 -4.98 -2.16 -11.35
C MET A 356 -5.84 -0.89 -11.19
N SER A 357 -6.00 -0.11 -12.27
CA SER A 357 -6.71 1.18 -12.21
C SER A 357 -8.23 1.03 -12.30
N GLN A 358 -8.97 1.91 -11.63
CA GLN A 358 -10.44 1.94 -11.71
C GLN A 358 -10.96 2.16 -13.14
N ALA A 359 -10.19 2.85 -13.99
CA ALA A 359 -10.56 3.08 -15.39
C ALA A 359 -10.58 1.77 -16.20
N MET A 360 -9.58 0.90 -16.01
CA MET A 360 -9.52 -0.41 -16.67
C MET A 360 -10.67 -1.32 -16.22
N LEU A 361 -11.00 -1.31 -14.94
CA LEU A 361 -12.13 -2.08 -14.40
C LEU A 361 -13.47 -1.59 -14.94
N ARG A 362 -13.67 -0.27 -15.06
CA ARG A 362 -14.87 0.31 -15.69
C ARG A 362 -15.03 -0.11 -17.15
N ASP A 363 -13.93 -0.26 -17.89
CA ASP A 363 -13.95 -0.73 -19.27
C ASP A 363 -14.22 -2.25 -19.35
N ALA A 364 -13.65 -3.05 -18.43
CA ALA A 364 -13.94 -4.47 -18.29
C ALA A 364 -15.43 -4.74 -18.00
N ALA A 365 -16.07 -3.97 -17.11
CA ALA A 365 -17.51 -4.08 -16.84
C ALA A 365 -18.40 -3.69 -18.03
N ARG A 366 -17.91 -2.86 -18.95
CA ARG A 366 -18.63 -2.47 -20.19
C ARG A 366 -18.52 -3.51 -21.30
N THR A 367 -17.46 -4.31 -21.28
CA THR A 367 -17.10 -5.25 -22.37
C THR A 367 -17.37 -6.71 -22.01
N SER A 368 -17.59 -7.02 -20.74
CA SER A 368 -17.83 -8.39 -20.23
C SER A 368 -19.22 -8.50 -19.61
N ALA A 369 -19.84 -9.69 -19.69
CA ALA A 369 -21.01 -10.01 -18.88
C ALA A 369 -20.60 -10.26 -17.41
N PRO A 370 -21.42 -9.89 -16.42
CA PRO A 370 -21.16 -10.24 -15.04
C PRO A 370 -21.30 -11.76 -14.82
N LEU A 371 -20.51 -12.31 -13.89
CA LEU A 371 -20.59 -13.72 -13.50
C LEU A 371 -21.71 -13.99 -12.49
N TRP A 372 -22.14 -12.96 -11.77
CA TRP A 372 -23.37 -12.95 -10.98
C TRP A 372 -24.00 -11.56 -11.07
N GLN A 373 -25.32 -11.51 -11.21
CA GLN A 373 -26.09 -10.28 -11.16
C GLN A 373 -27.26 -10.50 -10.23
N ARG A 374 -27.47 -9.56 -9.31
CA ARG A 374 -28.52 -9.68 -8.30
C ARG A 374 -29.89 -9.66 -8.97
N ASP A 375 -30.74 -10.61 -8.61
CA ASP A 375 -32.13 -10.61 -9.06
C ASP A 375 -32.87 -9.36 -8.55
N GLU A 376 -33.49 -8.62 -9.47
CA GLU A 376 -34.30 -7.43 -9.17
C GLU A 376 -35.80 -7.76 -9.12
N SER A 377 -36.20 -8.99 -9.45
CA SER A 377 -37.61 -9.42 -9.57
C SER A 377 -38.38 -9.48 -8.24
N HIS A 378 -37.69 -9.32 -7.10
CA HIS A 378 -38.25 -9.38 -5.75
C HIS A 378 -38.57 -8.00 -5.11
N ARG A 379 -38.73 -6.91 -5.88
CA ARG A 379 -39.18 -5.59 -5.36
C ARG A 379 -40.13 -4.81 -6.27
#